data_AF-A0A0V0TH56-F1
#
_entry.id   AF-A0A0V0TH56-F1
#
_cell.length_a   1.000
_cell.length_b   1.000
_cell.length_c   1.000
_cell.angle_alpha   90.00
_cell.angle_beta   90.00
_cell.angle_gamma   90.00
#
_symmetry.space_group_name_H-M   'P 1'
#
loop_
_entity.id
_entity.type
_entity.pdbx_description
1 polymer ?
#
loop_
_entity_poly.entity_id
_entity_poly.type
_entity_poly.pdbx_seq_one_letter_code
_entity_poly.pdbx_strand_id
1 'polypeptide(L)'
;MHVITLQYSKAEKKHVDITESNIIRQYNKYMGGVDVMDKLSTEIQIKKWWWNLFSHALNMAVVAAWKLHMELHTATNNRLSHLQFRREITIHLLHARPFVRSHPGPRSQLPIRLRTSYGHYLQSCAQGRCAVCQRNCRNECVQCRKRLHRNCFPSYHGLA
;
A
#
# COMPACT_ATOMS: atom_id res chain seq x y z
N MET A 1 -16.32 4.45 -46.90
CA MET A 1 -17.13 3.22 -46.70
C MET A 1 -18.41 3.62 -45.96
N HIS A 2 -19.57 3.45 -46.60
CA HIS A 2 -20.87 3.64 -45.93
C HIS A 2 -21.12 2.40 -45.07
N VAL A 3 -21.37 2.61 -43.78
CA VAL A 3 -21.77 1.54 -42.88
C VAL A 3 -23.27 1.33 -43.10
N ILE A 4 -23.65 0.10 -43.43
CA ILE A 4 -25.03 -0.29 -43.66
C ILE A 4 -25.53 -0.91 -42.36
N THR A 5 -26.64 -0.40 -41.83
CA THR A 5 -27.26 -0.91 -40.60
C THR A 5 -28.64 -1.48 -40.90
N LEU A 6 -28.90 -2.70 -40.42
CA LEU A 6 -30.16 -3.41 -40.61
C LEU A 6 -31.23 -2.87 -39.64
N GLN A 7 -32.11 -1.99 -40.13
CA GLN A 7 -33.22 -1.48 -39.32
C GLN A 7 -34.51 -2.25 -39.64
N TYR A 8 -35.26 -2.64 -38.60
CA TYR A 8 -36.54 -3.31 -38.79
C TYR A 8 -37.60 -2.33 -39.31
N SER A 9 -38.11 -2.55 -40.53
CA SER A 9 -39.22 -1.79 -41.09
C SER A 9 -40.54 -2.44 -40.72
N LYS A 10 -41.40 -1.74 -39.95
CA LYS A 10 -42.74 -2.23 -39.61
C LYS A 10 -43.66 -2.38 -40.83
N ALA A 11 -43.44 -1.57 -41.87
CA ALA A 11 -44.23 -1.61 -43.09
C ALA A 11 -43.95 -2.88 -43.92
N GLU A 12 -42.69 -3.28 -43.99
CA GLU A 12 -42.27 -4.44 -44.78
C GLU A 12 -42.05 -5.71 -43.93
N LYS A 13 -42.20 -5.61 -42.60
CA LYS A 13 -41.92 -6.66 -41.59
C LYS A 13 -40.57 -7.35 -41.74
N LYS A 14 -39.59 -6.68 -42.35
CA LYS A 14 -38.25 -7.19 -42.59
C LYS A 14 -37.20 -6.16 -42.17
N HIS A 15 -36.00 -6.63 -41.89
CA HIS A 15 -34.86 -5.74 -41.75
C HIS A 15 -34.46 -5.21 -43.12
N VAL A 16 -34.44 -3.89 -43.25
CA VAL A 16 -34.05 -3.17 -44.45
C VAL A 16 -32.68 -2.55 -44.20
N ASP A 17 -31.82 -2.66 -45.19
CA ASP A 17 -30.52 -2.00 -45.21
C ASP A 17 -30.71 -0.51 -45.45
N ILE A 18 -30.53 0.28 -44.39
CA ILE A 18 -30.63 1.73 -44.44
C ILE A 18 -29.22 2.30 -44.32
N THR A 19 -28.93 3.32 -45.14
CA THR A 19 -27.66 4.05 -45.03
C THR A 19 -27.65 4.78 -43.70
N GLU A 20 -26.70 4.43 -42.82
CA GLU A 20 -26.62 5.02 -41.48
C GLU A 20 -26.44 6.54 -41.58
N SER A 21 -27.29 7.30 -40.90
CA SER A 21 -27.15 8.76 -40.81
C SER A 21 -25.84 9.11 -40.11
N ASN A 22 -25.15 10.14 -40.60
CA ASN A 22 -23.87 10.57 -40.06
C ASN A 22 -23.93 10.88 -38.55
N ILE A 23 -25.09 11.32 -38.05
CA ILE A 23 -25.33 11.63 -36.63
C ILE A 23 -25.30 10.34 -35.78
N ILE A 24 -26.01 9.30 -36.23
CA ILE A 24 -26.07 8.00 -35.54
C ILE A 24 -24.68 7.34 -35.55
N ARG A 25 -23.98 7.45 -36.67
CA ARG A 25 -22.61 6.95 -36.81
C ARG A 25 -21.64 7.62 -35.86
N GLN A 26 -21.70 8.95 -35.73
CA GLN A 26 -20.85 9.68 -34.78
C GLN A 26 -21.18 9.27 -33.34
N TYR A 27 -22.46 9.17 -33.00
CA TYR A 27 -22.90 8.73 -31.68
C TYR A 27 -22.35 7.34 -31.35
N ASN A 28 -22.59 6.34 -32.20
CA ASN A 28 -22.10 4.97 -32.01
C ASN A 28 -20.57 4.90 -31.93
N LYS A 29 -19.85 5.73 -32.70
CA LYS A 29 -18.38 5.79 -32.69
C LYS A 29 -17.80 6.32 -31.37
N TYR A 30 -18.46 7.29 -30.74
CA TYR A 30 -17.93 7.97 -29.54
C TYR A 30 -18.61 7.54 -28.23
N MET A 31 -19.75 6.85 -28.30
CA MET A 31 -20.51 6.34 -27.14
C MET A 31 -19.69 5.42 -26.22
N GLY A 32 -18.83 4.58 -26.79
CA GLY A 32 -18.09 3.56 -26.03
C GLY A 32 -16.96 4.10 -25.14
N GLY A 33 -16.72 5.41 -25.10
CA GLY A 33 -15.64 5.98 -24.29
C GLY A 33 -15.82 5.72 -22.78
N VAL A 34 -17.07 5.79 -22.30
CA VAL A 34 -17.41 5.55 -20.89
C VAL A 34 -17.35 4.05 -20.55
N ASP A 35 -17.87 3.19 -21.43
CA ASP A 35 -17.84 1.73 -21.21
C ASP A 35 -16.41 1.16 -21.15
N VAL A 36 -15.48 1.74 -21.92
CA VAL A 36 -14.06 1.36 -21.86
C VAL A 36 -13.45 1.75 -20.51
N MET A 37 -13.88 2.86 -19.94
CA MET A 37 -13.44 3.33 -18.63
C MET A 37 -14.02 2.46 -17.50
N ASP A 38 -15.29 2.07 -17.59
CA ASP A 38 -15.94 1.18 -16.63
C ASP A 38 -15.29 -0.21 -16.61
N LYS A 39 -14.86 -0.74 -17.76
CA LYS A 39 -14.10 -2.00 -17.83
C LYS A 39 -12.74 -1.96 -17.13
N LEU A 40 -12.17 -0.77 -16.92
CA LEU A 40 -10.90 -0.58 -16.22
C LEU A 40 -11.10 -0.38 -14.71
N SER A 41 -12.35 -0.36 -14.24
CA SER A 41 -12.69 -0.28 -12.83
C SER A 41 -12.39 -1.63 -12.15
N THR A 42 -11.54 -1.61 -11.14
CA THR A 42 -11.20 -2.79 -10.34
C THR A 42 -12.21 -2.96 -9.21
N GLU A 43 -12.91 -4.10 -9.17
CA GLU A 43 -13.87 -4.47 -8.11
C GLU A 43 -13.19 -4.87 -6.79
N ILE A 44 -12.33 -4.01 -6.25
CA ILE A 44 -11.76 -4.24 -4.91
C ILE A 44 -12.82 -3.83 -3.89
N GLN A 45 -13.60 -4.79 -3.41
CA GLN A 45 -14.62 -4.55 -2.40
C GLN A 45 -14.00 -4.27 -1.02
N ILE A 46 -13.71 -3.01 -0.75
CA ILE A 46 -13.36 -2.53 0.58
C ILE A 46 -14.63 -1.98 1.25
N LYS A 47 -14.81 -2.25 2.55
CA LYS A 47 -16.00 -1.85 3.35
C LYS A 47 -16.29 -0.34 3.39
N LYS A 48 -15.41 0.50 2.86
CA LYS A 48 -15.52 1.95 2.87
C LYS A 48 -15.93 2.44 1.47
N TRP A 49 -17.11 3.05 1.37
CA TRP A 49 -17.70 3.51 0.10
C TRP A 49 -16.78 4.41 -0.76
N TRP A 50 -16.03 5.30 -0.13
CA TRP A 50 -15.10 6.22 -0.81
C TRP A 50 -13.88 5.53 -1.42
N TRP A 51 -13.57 4.28 -1.03
CA TRP A 51 -12.43 3.55 -1.57
C TRP A 51 -12.58 3.23 -3.05
N ASN A 52 -13.80 2.90 -3.49
CA ASN A 52 -14.07 2.63 -4.91
C ASN A 52 -13.80 3.88 -5.75
N LEU A 53 -14.21 5.05 -5.27
CA LEU A 53 -13.94 6.32 -5.93
C LEU A 53 -12.44 6.62 -6.01
N PHE A 54 -11.72 6.42 -4.90
CA PHE A 54 -10.28 6.63 -4.84
C PHE A 54 -9.51 5.69 -5.77
N SER A 55 -9.84 4.39 -5.76
CA SER A 55 -9.22 3.38 -6.63
C SER A 55 -9.46 3.69 -8.11
N HIS A 56 -10.69 4.09 -8.46
CA HIS A 56 -11.03 4.48 -9.82
C HIS A 56 -10.25 5.72 -10.28
N ALA A 57 -10.14 6.74 -9.42
CA ALA A 57 -9.34 7.93 -9.71
C ALA A 57 -7.86 7.60 -9.96
N LEU A 58 -7.26 6.70 -9.17
CA LEU A 58 -5.89 6.24 -9.38
C LEU A 58 -5.73 5.46 -10.70
N ASN A 59 -6.67 4.56 -11.00
CA ASN A 59 -6.66 3.82 -12.27
C ASN A 59 -6.74 4.79 -13.47
N MET A 60 -7.60 5.81 -13.39
CA MET A 60 -7.71 6.85 -14.41
C MET A 60 -6.44 7.67 -14.59
N ALA A 61 -5.77 8.03 -13.48
CA ALA A 61 -4.49 8.73 -13.54
C ALA A 61 -3.41 7.90 -14.25
N VAL A 62 -3.35 6.59 -14.00
CA VAL A 62 -2.39 5.69 -14.68
C VAL A 62 -2.70 5.57 -16.17
N VAL A 63 -3.97 5.44 -16.55
CA VAL A 63 -4.39 5.36 -17.97
C VAL A 63 -4.08 6.66 -18.70
N ALA A 64 -4.34 7.81 -18.08
CA ALA A 64 -4.01 9.12 -18.63
C ALA A 64 -2.50 9.29 -18.82
N ALA A 65 -1.70 8.93 -17.81
CA ALA A 65 -0.24 8.97 -17.90
C ALA A 65 0.31 8.03 -18.98
N TRP A 66 -0.29 6.85 -19.16
CA TRP A 66 0.09 5.93 -20.23
C TRP A 66 -0.22 6.50 -21.62
N LYS A 67 -1.38 7.14 -21.81
CA LYS A 67 -1.71 7.82 -23.08
C LYS A 67 -0.72 8.92 -23.39
N LEU A 68 -0.37 9.75 -22.41
CA LEU A 68 0.67 10.78 -22.56
C LEU A 68 2.04 10.17 -22.92
N HIS A 69 2.42 9.08 -22.25
CA HIS A 69 3.65 8.35 -22.59
C HIS A 69 3.61 7.81 -24.03
N MET A 70 2.47 7.26 -24.48
CA MET A 70 2.31 6.80 -25.85
C MET A 70 2.45 7.94 -26.86
N GLU A 71 1.87 9.11 -26.59
CA GLU A 71 1.98 10.29 -27.45
C GLU A 71 3.41 10.80 -27.55
N LEU A 72 4.12 10.92 -26.42
CA LEU A 72 5.51 11.39 -26.39
C LEU A 72 6.49 10.40 -27.02
N HIS A 73 6.27 9.09 -26.84
CA HIS A 73 7.08 8.01 -27.42
C HIS A 73 6.50 7.46 -28.73
N THR A 74 5.78 8.26 -29.51
CA THR A 74 5.40 7.87 -30.89
C THR A 74 6.59 7.91 -31.85
N ALA A 75 7.55 8.80 -31.62
CA ALA A 75 8.73 8.99 -32.49
C ALA A 75 9.87 8.02 -32.18
N THR A 76 10.01 7.60 -30.92
CA THR A 76 10.95 6.55 -30.49
C THR A 76 10.19 5.24 -30.49
N ASN A 77 10.73 4.17 -31.08
CA ASN A 77 10.06 2.86 -31.23
C ASN A 77 9.86 2.09 -29.90
N ASN A 78 9.63 2.80 -28.79
CA ASN A 78 9.62 2.32 -27.42
C ASN A 78 8.21 2.39 -26.83
N ARG A 79 7.24 1.82 -27.55
CA ARG A 79 5.83 1.79 -27.12
C ARG A 79 5.63 0.68 -26.09
N LEU A 80 5.50 1.07 -24.82
CA LEU A 80 5.20 0.13 -23.74
C LEU A 80 3.72 -0.25 -23.73
N SER A 81 3.43 -1.53 -23.52
CA SER A 81 2.06 -1.98 -23.21
C SER A 81 1.59 -1.36 -21.88
N HIS A 82 0.28 -1.18 -21.72
CA HIS A 82 -0.29 -0.61 -20.48
C HIS A 82 0.14 -1.38 -19.22
N LEU A 83 0.27 -2.70 -19.31
CA LEU A 83 0.73 -3.55 -18.21
C LEU A 83 2.20 -3.29 -17.85
N GLN A 84 3.07 -3.19 -18.86
CA GLN A 84 4.50 -2.89 -18.65
C GLN A 84 4.67 -1.50 -18.04
N PHE A 85 3.95 -0.51 -18.56
CA PHE A 85 3.98 0.85 -18.03
C PHE A 85 3.57 0.90 -16.55
N ARG A 86 2.49 0.21 -16.18
CA ARG A 86 2.04 0.12 -14.79
C ARG A 86 3.06 -0.60 -13.89
N ARG A 87 3.75 -1.61 -14.40
CA ARG A 87 4.84 -2.30 -13.68
C ARG A 87 6.01 -1.36 -13.42
N GLU A 88 6.46 -0.61 -14.43
CA GLU A 88 7.56 0.36 -14.30
C GLU A 88 7.26 1.43 -13.25
N ILE A 89 6.07 2.03 -13.28
CA ILE A 89 5.63 3.00 -12.26
C ILE A 89 5.65 2.37 -10.87
N THR A 90 5.13 1.15 -10.73
CA THR A 90 5.06 0.46 -9.44
C THR A 90 6.47 0.21 -8.88
N ILE A 91 7.41 -0.25 -9.71
CA ILE A 91 8.81 -0.47 -9.30
C ILE A 91 9.43 0.86 -8.84
N HIS A 92 9.24 1.93 -9.61
CA HIS A 92 9.75 3.25 -9.23
C HIS A 92 9.17 3.74 -7.90
N LEU A 93 7.88 3.57 -7.67
CA LEU A 93 7.23 3.95 -6.41
C LEU A 93 7.69 3.10 -5.22
N LEU A 94 7.99 1.82 -5.42
CA LEU A 94 8.52 0.94 -4.38
C LEU A 94 9.98 1.28 -4.04
N HIS A 95 10.78 1.66 -5.04
CA HIS A 95 12.18 2.06 -4.86
C HIS A 95 12.30 3.49 -4.31
N ALA A 96 11.31 4.35 -4.56
CA ALA A 96 11.17 5.63 -3.90
C ALA A 96 10.92 5.37 -2.42
N ARG A 97 12.01 5.29 -1.64
CA ARG A 97 11.98 5.13 -0.17
C ARG A 97 10.88 6.03 0.39
N PRO A 98 9.80 5.49 0.98
CA PRO A 98 8.78 6.33 1.56
C PRO A 98 9.45 7.21 2.60
N PHE A 99 9.07 8.49 2.63
CA PHE A 99 9.49 9.40 3.68
C PHE A 99 8.84 8.90 4.98
N VAL A 100 9.49 7.91 5.61
CA VAL A 100 9.08 7.42 6.93
C VAL A 100 9.42 8.56 7.87
N ARG A 101 8.43 9.43 8.13
CA ARG A 101 8.47 10.26 9.32
C ARG A 101 8.48 9.28 10.47
N SER A 102 9.67 9.04 11.02
CA SER A 102 9.84 8.32 12.26
C SER A 102 9.21 9.18 13.34
N HIS A 103 7.89 9.11 13.46
CA HIS A 103 7.20 9.60 14.63
C HIS A 103 7.74 8.75 15.78
N PRO A 104 8.36 9.35 16.81
CA PRO A 104 8.61 8.62 18.03
C PRO A 104 7.27 8.02 18.43
N GLY A 105 7.18 6.69 18.52
CA GLY A 105 6.00 6.05 19.07
C GLY A 105 5.68 6.64 20.44
N PRO A 106 4.48 6.39 20.99
CA PRO A 106 4.16 6.82 22.34
C PRO A 106 5.31 6.41 23.26
N ARG A 107 6.08 7.37 23.78
CA ARG A 107 7.05 7.05 24.83
C ARG A 107 6.21 6.52 25.96
N SER A 108 6.33 5.23 26.26
CA SER A 108 6.00 4.77 27.61
C SER A 108 6.88 5.63 28.52
N GLN A 109 6.29 6.67 29.11
CA GLN A 109 6.90 7.30 30.27
C GLN A 109 6.91 6.18 31.30
N LEU A 110 8.04 5.47 31.39
CA LEU A 110 8.24 4.54 32.48
C LEU A 110 7.98 5.33 33.76
N PRO A 111 7.10 4.83 34.65
CA PRO A 111 6.80 5.52 35.89
C PRO A 111 8.11 5.87 36.58
N ILE A 112 8.20 7.08 37.13
CA ILE A 112 9.43 7.70 37.67
C ILE A 112 10.21 6.77 38.62
N ARG A 113 9.53 5.80 39.26
CA ARG A 113 10.10 4.77 40.14
C ARG A 113 10.97 3.71 39.43
N LEU A 114 10.85 3.57 38.11
CA LEU A 114 11.73 2.73 37.28
C LEU A 114 12.92 3.51 36.71
N ARG A 115 13.01 4.82 36.99
CA ARG A 115 14.21 5.62 36.77
C ARG A 115 15.16 5.39 37.95
N THR A 116 15.63 4.16 38.11
CA THR A 116 16.70 3.84 39.06
C THR A 116 17.92 4.68 38.68
N SER A 117 18.50 5.32 39.69
CA SER A 117 19.44 6.43 39.59
C SER A 117 20.74 6.15 38.82
N TYR A 118 21.02 4.91 38.37
CA TYR A 118 22.30 4.54 37.78
C TYR A 118 22.24 3.44 36.70
N GLY A 119 21.19 3.39 35.86
CA GLY A 119 21.22 2.55 34.64
C GLY A 119 21.39 1.03 34.85
N HIS A 120 21.25 0.55 36.09
CA HIS A 120 21.27 -0.87 36.42
C HIS A 120 19.91 -1.50 36.07
N TYR A 121 19.91 -2.56 35.27
CA TYR A 121 18.75 -3.39 35.01
C TYR A 121 19.17 -4.85 34.84
N LEU A 122 18.21 -5.77 35.06
CA LEU A 122 18.43 -7.21 34.94
C LEU A 122 18.21 -7.68 33.50
N GLN A 123 19.13 -8.50 33.02
CA GLN A 123 19.03 -9.26 31.77
C GLN A 123 19.15 -10.75 32.07
N SER A 124 18.46 -11.59 31.29
CA SER A 124 18.58 -13.04 31.40
C SER A 124 19.96 -13.52 30.95
N CYS A 125 20.58 -14.41 31.73
CA CYS A 125 21.89 -15.00 31.46
C CYS A 125 21.90 -16.51 31.72
N ALA A 126 23.03 -17.17 31.42
CA ALA A 126 23.25 -18.56 31.81
C ALA A 126 23.12 -18.77 33.33
N GLN A 127 22.77 -19.99 33.74
CA GLN A 127 22.57 -20.32 35.15
C GLN A 127 23.85 -20.18 35.97
N GLY A 128 23.76 -19.59 37.16
CA GLY A 128 24.84 -19.57 38.16
C GLY A 128 24.39 -18.94 39.48
N ARG A 129 25.33 -18.65 40.37
CA ARG A 129 25.00 -18.23 41.75
C ARG A 129 24.73 -16.73 41.87
N CYS A 130 23.68 -16.39 42.61
CA CYS A 130 23.34 -15.02 42.96
C CYS A 130 24.37 -14.43 43.94
N ALA A 131 24.84 -13.21 43.71
CA ALA A 131 25.84 -12.56 44.55
C ALA A 131 25.37 -12.28 45.99
N VAL A 132 24.05 -12.23 46.22
CA VAL A 132 23.46 -11.94 47.54
C VAL A 132 23.10 -13.23 48.28
N CYS A 133 22.22 -14.06 47.70
CA CYS A 133 21.69 -15.24 48.39
C CYS A 133 22.40 -16.55 48.03
N GLN A 134 23.39 -16.52 47.13
CA GLN A 134 24.17 -17.68 46.66
C GLN A 134 23.38 -18.83 46.02
N ARG A 135 22.05 -18.68 45.83
CA ARG A 135 21.20 -19.64 45.12
C ARG A 135 21.32 -19.48 43.60
N ASN A 136 20.93 -20.53 42.88
CA ASN A 136 20.91 -20.51 41.42
C ASN A 136 19.97 -19.42 40.88
N CYS A 137 20.47 -18.64 39.94
CA CYS A 137 19.78 -17.55 39.26
C CYS A 137 20.17 -17.56 37.78
N ARG A 138 19.29 -16.99 36.96
CA ARG A 138 19.45 -16.85 35.50
C ARG A 138 19.35 -15.39 35.07
N ASN A 139 19.63 -14.47 35.98
CA ASN A 139 19.55 -13.04 35.74
C ASN A 139 20.87 -12.39 36.18
N GLU A 140 21.35 -11.43 35.40
CA GLU A 140 22.51 -10.60 35.71
C GLU A 140 22.21 -9.12 35.52
N CYS A 141 22.84 -8.27 36.31
CA CYS A 141 22.84 -6.84 36.06
C CYS A 141 23.75 -6.53 34.87
N VAL A 142 23.24 -5.84 33.85
CA VAL A 142 24.01 -5.53 32.63
C VAL A 142 25.24 -4.67 32.94
N GLN A 143 25.09 -3.69 33.83
CA GLN A 143 26.14 -2.73 34.16
C GLN A 143 27.23 -3.33 35.07
N CYS A 144 26.85 -4.13 36.07
CA CYS A 144 27.80 -4.70 37.04
C CYS A 144 28.28 -6.11 36.66
N ARG A 145 27.64 -6.77 35.69
CA ARG A 145 27.84 -8.20 35.35
C ARG A 145 27.72 -9.14 36.56
N LYS A 146 27.01 -8.70 37.60
CA LYS A 146 26.73 -9.49 38.81
C LYS A 146 25.40 -10.19 38.66
N ARG A 147 25.40 -11.49 38.97
CA ARG A 147 24.20 -12.33 38.91
C ARG A 147 23.32 -12.08 40.14
N LEU A 148 22.08 -11.70 39.92
CA LEU A 148 21.17 -11.21 40.97
C LEU A 148 19.73 -11.65 40.67
N HIS A 149 19.01 -12.15 41.68
CA HIS A 149 17.56 -12.31 41.57
C HIS A 149 16.86 -10.95 41.53
N ARG A 150 15.63 -10.92 41.00
CA ARG A 150 14.77 -9.72 40.99
C ARG A 150 14.60 -9.13 42.39
N ASN A 151 14.46 -9.98 43.41
CA ASN A 151 14.26 -9.55 44.80
C ASN A 151 15.59 -9.16 45.48
N CYS A 152 16.73 -9.68 45.03
CA CYS A 152 18.05 -9.36 45.57
C CYS A 152 18.66 -8.12 44.92
N PHE A 153 18.18 -7.73 43.74
CA PHE A 153 18.62 -6.57 42.99
C PHE A 153 18.52 -5.24 43.77
N PRO A 154 17.38 -4.89 44.41
CA PRO A 154 17.30 -3.64 45.15
C PRO A 154 18.24 -3.62 46.37
N SER A 155 18.37 -4.74 47.08
CA SER A 155 19.28 -4.87 48.23
C SER A 155 20.75 -4.73 47.84
N TYR A 156 21.15 -5.23 46.66
CA TYR A 156 22.52 -5.13 46.17
C TYR A 156 22.89 -3.70 45.70
N HIS A 157 21.94 -2.97 45.12
CA HIS A 157 22.15 -1.63 44.58
C HIS A 157 21.76 -0.49 45.52
N GLY A 158 21.42 -0.78 46.78
CA GLY A 158 21.00 0.24 47.75
C GLY A 158 19.73 0.99 47.34
N LEU A 159 18.82 0.32 46.63
CA LEU A 159 17.52 0.86 46.16
C LEU A 159 16.37 0.52 47.13
N ALA A 160 16.72 0.03 48.34
CA ALA A 160 15.80 -0.35 49.40
C ALA A 160 15.78 0.71 50.50
#